data_AF-A0A165S3E8-F1
#
_entry.id   AF-A0A165S3E8-F1
#
_cell.length_a   1.000
_cell.length_b   1.000
_cell.length_c   1.000
_cell.angle_alpha   90.00
_cell.angle_beta   90.00
_cell.angle_gamma   90.00
#
_symmetry.space_group_name_H-M   'P 1'
#
loop_
_entity.id
_entity.type
_entity.pdbx_description
1 polymer ?
#
loop_
_entity_poly.entity_id
_entity_poly.type
_entity_poly.pdbx_seq_one_letter_code
_entity_poly.pdbx_strand_id
1 'polypeptide(L)'
;MLGVPGDVTPPSRFVRVTAFVTTAEEHETAKENLNVAGHILNNFDIPKGFAQPEAPDAAQSANSQQDDNPDYTQWSVMADLNGAVYYVRKLNAMNFNSVSFKDFDPDGSTLTILKPLVADPFSNLADAAK
;
A
#
# COMPACT_ATOMS: atom_id res chain seq x y z
N MET A 1 -21.72 -1.57 -2.48
CA MET A 1 -22.12 -2.88 -3.04
C MET A 1 -22.43 -3.82 -1.90
N LEU A 2 -23.60 -4.47 -1.89
CA LEU A 2 -23.95 -5.46 -0.88
C LEU A 2 -23.41 -6.84 -1.30
N GLY A 3 -22.70 -7.53 -0.41
CA GLY A 3 -22.21 -8.90 -0.65
C GLY A 3 -20.76 -9.03 -1.14
N VAL A 4 -20.02 -7.92 -1.30
CA VAL A 4 -18.57 -7.98 -1.57
C VAL A 4 -17.84 -8.44 -0.30
N PRO A 5 -16.93 -9.42 -0.37
CA PRO A 5 -16.27 -9.95 0.83
C PRO A 5 -15.31 -8.94 1.47
N GLY A 6 -15.35 -8.87 2.80
CA GLY A 6 -14.60 -7.90 3.61
C GLY A 6 -13.34 -8.44 4.30
N ASP A 7 -13.10 -9.75 4.28
CA ASP A 7 -11.92 -10.34 4.89
C ASP A 7 -10.64 -10.10 4.05
N VAL A 8 -9.47 -10.45 4.61
CA VAL A 8 -8.15 -10.18 4.03
C VAL A 8 -7.57 -11.36 3.25
N THR A 9 -8.31 -12.46 3.10
CA THR A 9 -7.82 -13.60 2.32
C THR A 9 -7.55 -13.20 0.87
N PRO A 10 -6.60 -13.85 0.17
CA PRO A 10 -6.30 -13.52 -1.22
C PRO A 10 -7.53 -13.53 -2.15
N PRO A 11 -8.45 -14.52 -2.11
CA PRO A 11 -9.65 -14.50 -2.94
C PRO A 11 -10.57 -13.30 -2.65
N SER A 12 -10.80 -12.98 -1.38
CA SER A 12 -11.65 -11.86 -0.99
C SER A 12 -11.06 -10.51 -1.42
N ARG A 13 -9.73 -10.35 -1.29
CA ARG A 13 -9.03 -9.17 -1.82
C ARG A 13 -9.16 -9.08 -3.35
N PHE A 14 -9.05 -10.19 -4.07
CA PHE A 14 -9.21 -10.22 -5.53
C PHE A 14 -10.62 -9.80 -5.98
N VAL A 15 -11.66 -10.36 -5.36
CA VAL A 15 -13.05 -9.99 -5.68
C VAL A 15 -13.30 -8.51 -5.37
N ARG A 16 -12.84 -8.05 -4.20
CA ARG A 16 -13.03 -6.67 -3.77
C ARG A 16 -12.29 -5.67 -4.66
N VAL A 17 -11.04 -5.96 -5.06
CA VAL A 17 -10.30 -5.05 -5.96
C VAL A 17 -10.96 -5.00 -7.32
N THR A 18 -11.40 -6.14 -7.87
CA THR A 18 -12.12 -6.21 -9.15
C THR A 18 -13.37 -5.33 -9.13
N ALA A 19 -14.15 -5.38 -8.04
CA ALA A 19 -15.31 -4.53 -7.85
C ALA A 19 -14.93 -3.04 -7.81
N PHE A 20 -13.90 -2.66 -7.05
CA PHE A 20 -13.44 -1.27 -6.98
C PHE A 20 -12.94 -0.75 -8.33
N VAL A 21 -12.07 -1.48 -9.03
CA VAL A 21 -11.46 -0.99 -10.28
C VAL A 21 -12.45 -0.93 -11.43
N THR A 22 -13.45 -1.81 -11.48
CA THR A 22 -14.44 -1.82 -12.57
C THR A 22 -15.52 -0.75 -12.40
N THR A 23 -15.68 -0.18 -11.20
CA THR A 23 -16.68 0.86 -10.92
C THR A 23 -16.09 2.18 -10.45
N ALA A 24 -14.76 2.31 -10.44
CA ALA A 24 -14.09 3.55 -10.11
C ALA A 24 -14.47 4.63 -11.12
N GLU A 25 -14.66 5.86 -10.64
CA GLU A 25 -14.81 7.01 -11.52
C GLU A 25 -13.46 7.33 -12.16
N GLU A 26 -13.45 7.49 -13.48
CA GLU A 26 -12.30 7.95 -14.23
C GLU A 26 -12.35 9.48 -14.36
N HIS A 27 -11.20 10.12 -14.15
CA HIS A 27 -11.06 11.57 -14.23
C HIS A 27 -10.08 11.97 -15.34
N GLU A 28 -10.17 13.23 -15.77
CA GLU A 28 -9.34 13.79 -16.85
C GLU A 28 -7.86 13.92 -16.45
N THR A 29 -7.58 14.16 -15.17
CA THR A 29 -6.21 14.38 -14.71
C THR A 29 -5.61 13.17 -13.99
N ALA A 30 -4.32 12.95 -14.22
CA ALA A 30 -3.55 11.93 -13.50
C ALA A 30 -3.63 12.11 -11.98
N LYS A 31 -3.66 13.35 -11.49
CA LYS A 31 -3.75 13.67 -10.07
C LYS A 31 -5.05 13.18 -9.44
N GLU A 32 -6.18 13.38 -10.11
CA GLU A 32 -7.49 12.91 -9.64
C GLU A 32 -7.55 11.38 -9.62
N ASN A 33 -7.09 10.73 -10.71
CA ASN A 33 -7.02 9.27 -10.78
C ASN A 33 -6.08 8.67 -9.72
N LEU A 34 -4.95 9.31 -9.42
CA LEU A 34 -4.06 8.91 -8.32
C LEU A 34 -4.75 9.01 -6.96
N ASN A 35 -5.63 9.99 -6.76
CA ASN A 35 -6.40 10.10 -5.52
C ASN A 35 -7.41 8.95 -5.38
N VAL A 36 -8.14 8.64 -6.46
CA VAL A 36 -9.05 7.48 -6.51
C VAL A 36 -8.29 6.17 -6.26
N ALA A 37 -7.16 5.97 -6.93
CA ALA A 37 -6.30 4.80 -6.72
C ALA A 37 -5.80 4.70 -5.27
N GLY A 38 -5.45 5.82 -4.64
CA GLY A 38 -5.10 5.90 -3.22
C GLY A 38 -6.23 5.42 -2.31
N HIS A 39 -7.47 5.87 -2.56
CA HIS A 39 -8.65 5.41 -1.81
C HIS A 39 -8.93 3.92 -2.00
N ILE A 40 -8.73 3.38 -3.21
CA ILE A 40 -8.83 1.94 -3.48
C ILE A 40 -7.78 1.18 -2.68
N LEU A 41 -6.50 1.59 -2.73
CA LEU A 41 -5.42 0.95 -2.00
C LEU A 41 -5.66 0.89 -0.49
N ASN A 42 -6.24 1.94 0.10
CA ASN A 42 -6.56 1.97 1.54
C ASN A 42 -7.55 0.86 1.96
N ASN A 43 -8.34 0.27 1.04
CA ASN A 43 -9.22 -0.88 1.32
C ASN A 43 -8.48 -2.23 1.41
N PHE A 44 -7.17 -2.23 1.19
CA PHE A 44 -6.30 -3.40 1.22
C PHE A 44 -5.15 -3.26 2.22
N ASP A 45 -5.15 -2.21 3.03
CA ASP A 45 -4.24 -2.08 4.16
C ASP A 45 -4.58 -3.15 5.21
N ILE A 46 -3.62 -4.04 5.49
CA ILE A 46 -3.69 -5.04 6.54
C ILE A 46 -2.88 -4.51 7.72
N PRO A 47 -3.52 -4.11 8.83
CA PRO A 47 -2.80 -3.68 10.01
C PRO A 47 -2.15 -4.88 10.71
N LYS A 48 -1.00 -4.62 11.35
CA LYS A 48 -0.32 -5.63 12.18
C LYS A 48 -1.29 -6.22 13.20
N GLY A 49 -1.31 -7.55 13.28
CA GLY A 49 -2.12 -8.30 14.23
C GLY A 49 -3.53 -8.66 13.76
N PHE A 50 -3.99 -8.16 12.61
CA PHE A 50 -5.27 -8.56 12.02
C PHE A 50 -5.19 -9.94 11.33
N ALA A 51 -4.17 -10.13 10.49
CA ALA A 51 -3.89 -11.42 9.86
C ALA A 51 -2.82 -12.15 10.69
N GLN A 52 -3.27 -12.99 11.61
CA GLN A 52 -2.37 -13.87 12.37
C GLN A 52 -2.27 -15.23 11.69
N PRO A 53 -1.08 -15.86 11.67
CA PRO A 53 -0.98 -17.26 11.25
C PRO A 53 -1.91 -18.11 12.12
N GLU A 54 -2.54 -19.12 11.52
CA GLU A 54 -3.39 -20.04 12.26
C GLU A 54 -2.61 -20.65 13.43
N ALA A 55 -3.24 -20.73 14.60
CA ALA A 55 -2.65 -21.43 15.73
C ALA A 55 -2.38 -22.89 15.31
N PRO A 56 -1.22 -23.46 15.64
CA PRO A 56 -0.88 -24.80 15.19
C PRO A 56 -1.95 -25.77 15.67
N ASP A 57 -2.49 -26.56 14.75
CA ASP A 57 -3.28 -27.72 15.12
C ASP A 57 -2.39 -28.63 15.99
N ALA A 58 -2.92 -29.13 17.11
CA ALA A 58 -2.12 -29.87 18.10
C ALA A 58 -1.44 -31.12 17.50
N ALA A 59 -1.85 -31.54 16.30
CA ALA A 59 -1.30 -32.65 15.53
C ALA A 59 -0.15 -32.27 14.56
N GLN A 60 0.11 -30.99 14.25
CA GLN A 60 1.10 -30.56 13.24
C GLN A 60 2.39 -29.95 13.82
N SER A 61 2.45 -29.72 15.14
CA SER A 61 3.53 -28.98 15.82
C SER A 61 4.93 -29.63 15.82
N ALA A 62 5.12 -30.83 15.27
CA ALA A 62 6.42 -31.51 15.40
C ALA A 62 7.45 -31.11 14.32
N ASN A 63 7.03 -30.68 13.12
CA ASN A 63 7.95 -30.53 11.98
C ASN A 63 7.66 -29.34 11.03
N SER A 64 6.62 -28.54 11.24
CA SER A 64 6.43 -27.31 10.46
C SER A 64 7.20 -26.17 11.12
N GLN A 65 8.20 -25.62 10.41
CA GLN A 65 8.63 -24.24 10.65
C GLN A 65 7.44 -23.35 10.30
N GLN A 66 6.55 -23.13 11.28
CA GLN A 66 5.47 -22.15 11.16
C GLN A 66 6.15 -20.78 11.05
N ASP A 67 5.90 -20.08 9.94
CA ASP A 67 6.30 -18.69 9.82
C ASP A 67 5.39 -17.89 10.76
N ASP A 68 5.82 -17.71 12.00
CA ASP A 68 5.09 -17.00 13.07
C ASP A 68 4.95 -15.49 12.79
N ASN A 69 5.34 -15.03 11.60
CA ASN A 69 5.25 -13.62 11.22
C ASN A 69 3.80 -13.28 10.80
N PRO A 70 3.14 -12.32 11.48
CA PRO A 70 1.83 -11.85 11.06
C PRO A 70 1.93 -11.17 9.69
N ASP A 71 0.94 -11.39 8.83
CA ASP A 71 0.85 -10.70 7.53
C ASP A 71 0.36 -9.26 7.77
N TYR A 72 0.99 -8.30 7.10
CA TYR A 72 0.62 -6.89 7.15
C TYR A 72 1.12 -6.13 5.92
N THR A 73 0.44 -5.05 5.56
CA THR A 73 0.82 -4.23 4.43
C THR A 73 2.05 -3.39 4.78
N GLN A 74 3.22 -3.76 4.28
CA GLN A 74 4.48 -3.06 4.58
C GLN A 74 4.58 -1.70 3.87
N TRP A 75 4.15 -1.67 2.61
CA TRP A 75 4.10 -0.47 1.77
C TRP A 75 3.04 -0.62 0.67
N SER A 76 2.60 0.51 0.15
CA SER A 76 1.68 0.63 -0.98
C SER A 76 2.32 1.50 -2.06
N VAL A 77 2.12 1.14 -3.33
CA VAL A 77 2.74 1.81 -4.49
C VAL A 77 1.70 2.12 -5.55
N MET A 78 1.79 3.31 -6.14
CA MET A 78 1.11 3.68 -7.40
C MET A 78 2.16 4.11 -8.42
N ALA A 79 1.91 3.85 -9.70
CA ALA A 79 2.80 4.25 -10.80
C ALA A 79 2.01 5.08 -11.82
N ASP A 80 2.45 6.33 -12.03
CA ASP A 80 2.06 7.13 -13.19
C ASP A 80 3.04 6.82 -14.32
N LEU A 81 2.60 6.00 -15.27
CA LEU A 81 3.41 5.55 -16.39
C LEU A 81 3.64 6.65 -17.44
N ASN A 82 2.74 7.62 -17.56
CA ASN A 82 2.90 8.74 -18.48
C ASN A 82 3.91 9.75 -17.93
N GLY A 83 3.83 10.02 -16.63
CA GLY A 83 4.77 10.90 -15.93
C GLY A 83 6.13 10.26 -15.63
N ALA A 84 6.22 8.92 -15.68
CA ALA A 84 7.32 8.12 -15.17
C ALA A 84 7.60 8.42 -13.68
N VAL A 85 6.54 8.42 -12.86
CA VAL A 85 6.58 8.74 -11.43
C VAL A 85 6.03 7.57 -10.62
N TYR A 86 6.75 7.18 -9.58
CA TYR A 86 6.26 6.24 -8.57
C TYR A 86 5.87 6.98 -7.30
N TYR A 87 4.79 6.55 -6.68
CA TYR A 87 4.29 7.07 -5.41
C TYR A 87 4.32 5.95 -4.38
N VAL A 88 5.08 6.12 -3.30
CA VAL A 88 5.33 5.08 -2.29
C VAL A 88 4.89 5.56 -0.90
N ARG A 89 4.07 4.75 -0.23
CA ARG A 89 3.64 4.94 1.17
C ARG A 89 4.10 3.74 2.00
N LYS A 90 4.78 3.99 3.12
CA LYS A 90 5.13 2.96 4.12
C LYS A 90 4.00 2.77 5.13
N LEU A 91 3.97 1.63 5.81
CA LEU A 91 3.00 1.30 6.86
C LEU A 91 2.76 2.42 7.89
N ASN A 92 3.83 3.09 8.33
CA ASN A 92 3.76 4.14 9.34
C ASN A 92 3.59 5.57 8.79
N ALA A 93 3.21 5.69 7.52
CA ALA A 93 2.92 6.96 6.86
C ALA A 93 1.51 6.95 6.27
N MET A 94 0.82 8.08 6.35
CA MET A 94 -0.47 8.28 5.68
C MET A 94 -0.32 8.92 4.30
N ASN A 95 0.78 9.62 4.07
CA ASN A 95 1.06 10.30 2.80
C ASN A 95 1.91 9.43 1.87
N PHE A 96 1.66 9.53 0.57
CA PHE A 96 2.53 8.99 -0.47
C PHE A 96 3.68 9.96 -0.77
N ASN A 97 4.88 9.43 -0.96
CA ASN A 97 6.05 10.17 -1.43
C ASN A 97 6.28 9.86 -2.90
N SER A 98 6.48 10.88 -3.74
CA SER A 98 6.76 10.70 -5.16
C SER A 98 8.25 10.57 -5.45
N VAL A 99 8.59 9.79 -6.47
CA VAL A 99 9.92 9.73 -7.09
C VAL A 99 9.76 9.68 -8.60
N SER A 100 10.39 10.62 -9.32
CA SER A 100 10.36 10.67 -10.79
C SER A 100 11.64 10.06 -11.36
N PHE A 101 11.52 9.31 -12.46
CA PHE A 101 12.72 8.86 -13.19
C PHE A 101 13.54 10.02 -13.73
N LYS A 102 12.92 11.19 -13.96
CA LYS A 102 13.59 12.41 -14.43
C LYS A 102 14.54 13.01 -13.37
N ASP A 103 14.43 12.58 -12.12
CA ASP A 103 15.29 13.04 -11.03
C ASP A 103 16.66 12.32 -11.04
N PHE A 104 16.83 11.32 -11.91
CA PHE A 104 18.03 10.47 -11.98
C PHE A 104 18.61 10.41 -13.39
N ASP A 105 19.89 10.03 -13.44
CA ASP A 105 20.56 9.65 -14.69
C ASP A 105 20.22 8.19 -15.02
N PRO A 106 19.44 7.92 -16.09
CA PRO A 106 19.07 6.56 -16.47
C PRO A 106 20.26 5.73 -16.97
N ASP A 107 21.34 6.38 -17.41
CA ASP A 107 22.56 5.74 -17.89
C ASP A 107 23.67 5.69 -16.81
N GLY A 108 23.33 6.10 -15.58
CA GLY A 108 24.25 6.14 -14.46
C GLY A 108 24.77 4.75 -14.07
N SER A 109 26.06 4.65 -13.74
CA SER A 109 26.69 3.38 -13.35
C SER A 109 26.56 3.03 -11.86
N THR A 110 25.81 3.83 -11.09
CA THR A 110 25.66 3.68 -9.63
C THR A 110 24.21 3.50 -9.24
N LEU A 111 23.94 2.50 -8.40
CA LEU A 111 22.62 2.29 -7.82
C LEU A 111 22.30 3.40 -6.81
N THR A 112 21.21 4.13 -7.06
CA THR A 112 20.67 5.10 -6.09
C THR A 112 19.64 4.42 -5.21
N ILE A 113 19.85 4.45 -3.88
CA ILE A 113 18.93 3.87 -2.90
C ILE A 113 18.16 4.98 -2.21
N LEU A 114 16.84 4.97 -2.35
CA LEU A 114 15.94 5.93 -1.71
C LEU A 114 15.26 5.30 -0.50
N LYS A 115 15.05 6.10 0.54
CA LYS A 115 14.24 5.72 1.69
C LYS A 115 12.97 6.57 1.68
N PRO A 116 11.77 5.98 1.54
CA PRO A 116 10.54 6.77 1.59
C PRO A 116 10.44 7.50 2.92
N LEU A 117 10.01 8.76 2.90
CA LEU A 117 9.87 9.58 4.10
C LEU A 117 8.71 9.08 4.95
N VAL A 118 8.89 9.21 6.26
CA VAL A 118 7.85 8.96 7.26
C VAL A 118 7.73 10.26 8.05
N ALA A 119 6.85 11.15 7.61
CA ALA A 119 6.46 12.30 8.41
C ALA A 119 5.47 11.85 9.50
N ASP A 120 5.46 12.51 10.65
CA ASP A 120 4.45 12.27 11.69
C ASP A 120 3.07 12.70 11.17
N PRO A 121 2.12 11.76 10.96
CA PRO A 121 0.80 12.10 10.44
C PRO A 121 -0.07 12.84 11.47
N PHE A 122 0.37 12.94 12.73
CA PHE A 122 -0.37 13.58 13.83
C PHE A 122 0.25 14.91 14.26
N SER A 123 1.09 15.52 13.42
CA SER A 123 1.69 16.84 13.67
C SER A 123 0.61 17.88 13.99
N ASN A 124 0.84 18.70 15.02
CA ASN A 124 -0.09 19.75 15.41
C ASN A 124 -0.16 20.83 14.31
N LEU A 125 -1.36 21.09 13.80
CA LEU A 125 -1.59 22.08 12.75
C LEU A 125 -1.14 23.49 13.17
N ALA A 126 -1.19 23.81 14.47
CA ALA A 126 -0.75 25.11 14.98
C ALA A 126 0.77 25.35 14.83
N ASP A 127 1.57 24.28 14.75
CA ASP A 127 3.03 24.40 14.59
C ASP A 127 3.42 24.77 13.15
N ALA A 128 2.54 24.54 12.17
CA ALA A 128 2.74 24.95 10.78
C ALA A 128 2.37 26.43 10.50
N ALA A 129 1.77 27.11 11.48
CA ALA A 129 1.32 28.50 11.37
C ALA A 129 2.28 29.53 11.98
N LYS A 130 3.43 29.09 12.50
CA LYS A 130 4.52 29.94 13.01
C LYS A 130 5.64 30.04 11.99
#